data_AF-R9JJR2-F1
#
_entry.id   AF-R9JJR2-F1
#
_cell.length_a   1.000
_cell.length_b   1.000
_cell.length_c   1.000
_cell.angle_alpha   90.00
_cell.angle_beta   90.00
_cell.angle_gamma   90.00
#
_symmetry.space_group_name_H-M   'P 1'
#
loop_
_entity.id
_entity.type
_entity.pdbx_description
1 polymer ?
#
loop_
_entity_poly.entity_id
_entity_poly.type
_entity_poly.pdbx_seq_one_letter_code
_entity_poly.pdbx_strand_id
1 'polypeptide(L)'
;MLKMLDEKVLRSDDEMEDLYKDCKYLYIIDSYDKIVDHNGYLYCVSTSNDSFDQLIDQREKLRAEGKLCVLGGSYNNGGAVGVQYEYKEQ
;
A
#
# COMPACT_ATOMS: atom_id res chain seq x y z
N MET A 1 -10.85 -3.75 8.14
CA MET A 1 -11.98 -2.98 7.58
C MET A 1 -11.43 -2.07 6.50
N LEU A 2 -12.11 -1.95 5.35
CA LEU A 2 -11.69 -1.05 4.27
C LEU A 2 -12.14 0.38 4.57
N LYS A 3 -11.24 1.36 4.44
CA LYS A 3 -11.54 2.78 4.58
C LYS A 3 -11.16 3.51 3.30
N MET A 4 -12.11 4.24 2.73
CA MET A 4 -11.90 5.12 1.57
C MET A 4 -11.45 6.48 2.06
N LEU A 5 -10.35 7.01 1.50
CA LEU A 5 -9.74 8.28 1.91
C LEU A 5 -9.69 9.29 0.74
N ASP A 6 -9.39 8.81 -0.47
CA ASP A 6 -9.28 9.59 -1.72
C ASP A 6 -8.50 10.91 -1.56
N GLU A 7 -7.34 10.84 -0.91
CA GLU A 7 -6.50 11.99 -0.62
C GLU A 7 -5.75 12.46 -1.86
N LYS A 8 -5.79 13.77 -2.13
CA LYS A 8 -5.14 14.40 -3.28
C LYS A 8 -3.76 14.95 -2.96
N VAL A 9 -3.18 14.53 -1.84
CA VAL A 9 -1.82 14.86 -1.44
C VAL A 9 -0.91 13.73 -1.90
N LEU A 10 0.06 14.08 -2.74
CA LEU A 10 1.10 13.15 -3.17
C LEU A 10 2.00 12.83 -1.98
N ARG A 11 2.23 11.54 -1.70
CA ARG A 11 3.11 11.08 -0.62
C ARG A 11 3.99 9.94 -1.08
N SER A 12 5.13 9.76 -0.43
CA SER A 12 5.96 8.57 -0.62
C SER A 12 5.41 7.37 0.15
N ASP A 13 5.85 6.16 -0.22
CA ASP A 13 5.55 4.94 0.54
C ASP A 13 5.99 5.09 2.01
N ASP A 14 7.17 5.65 2.29
CA ASP A 14 7.65 5.88 3.66
C ASP A 14 6.70 6.76 4.48
N GLU A 15 6.21 7.87 3.90
CA GLU A 15 5.24 8.74 4.56
C GLU A 15 3.90 8.04 4.80
N MET A 16 3.45 7.21 3.85
CA MET A 16 2.24 6.43 4.01
C MET A 16 2.39 5.34 5.08
N GLU A 17 3.54 4.66 5.16
CA GLU A 17 3.82 3.67 6.20
C GLU A 17 3.85 4.29 7.60
N ASP A 18 4.40 5.50 7.73
CA ASP A 18 4.42 6.24 8.99
C ASP A 18 3.01 6.65 9.46
N LEU A 19 2.15 7.06 8.53
CA LEU A 19 0.78 7.50 8.81
C LEU A 19 -0.19 6.33 9.02
N TYR A 20 -0.06 5.28 8.22
CA TYR A 20 -1.00 4.16 8.16
C TYR A 20 -0.29 2.85 8.50
N LYS A 21 0.12 2.74 9.76
CA LYS A 21 0.76 1.55 10.31
C LYS A 21 -0.18 0.34 10.32
N ASP A 22 0.39 -0.85 10.15
CA ASP A 22 -0.31 -2.13 10.22
C ASP A 22 -1.54 -2.18 9.29
N CYS A 23 -1.35 -1.72 8.07
CA CYS A 23 -2.39 -1.78 7.05
C CYS A 23 -1.78 -1.97 5.67
N LYS A 24 -2.60 -2.47 4.75
CA LYS A 24 -2.30 -2.39 3.32
C LYS A 24 -3.07 -1.24 2.72
N TYR A 25 -2.48 -0.55 1.77
CA TYR A 25 -3.08 0.62 1.16
C TYR A 25 -2.98 0.58 -0.36
N LEU A 26 -3.95 1.21 -1.01
CA LEU A 26 -4.00 1.38 -2.45
C LEU A 26 -3.81 2.85 -2.75
N TYR A 27 -2.83 3.16 -3.58
CA TYR A 27 -2.60 4.50 -4.07
C TYR A 27 -2.64 4.54 -5.59
N ILE A 28 -2.98 5.73 -6.10
CA ILE A 28 -3.06 6.01 -7.54
C ILE A 28 -1.84 6.83 -7.93
N ILE A 29 -1.28 6.51 -9.08
CA ILE A 29 -0.22 7.28 -9.71
C ILE A 29 -0.72 7.82 -11.06
N ASP A 30 -0.20 8.98 -11.47
CA ASP A 30 -0.54 9.63 -12.74
C ASP A 30 0.46 9.31 -13.86
N SER A 31 1.68 8.87 -13.52
CA SER A 31 2.69 8.40 -14.47
C SER A 31 3.49 7.21 -13.92
N TYR A 32 4.15 6.48 -14.82
CA TYR A 32 5.04 5.37 -14.44
C TYR A 32 6.30 5.83 -13.69
N ASP A 33 6.75 7.08 -13.88
CA ASP A 33 7.91 7.62 -13.16
C ASP A 33 7.66 7.64 -11.65
N LYS A 34 6.41 7.84 -11.24
CA LYS A 34 5.99 7.80 -9.83
C LYS A 34 6.14 6.44 -9.17
N ILE A 35 6.19 5.35 -9.95
CA ILE A 35 6.52 4.01 -9.42
C ILE A 35 7.96 3.99 -8.93
N VAL A 36 8.88 4.58 -9.70
CA VAL A 36 10.32 4.61 -9.37
C VAL A 36 10.55 5.45 -8.12
N ASP A 37 9.83 6.55 -8.00
CA ASP A 37 9.90 7.42 -6.82
C ASP A 37 9.04 6.92 -5.64
N HIS A 38 8.37 5.78 -5.77
CA HIS A 38 7.47 5.23 -4.75
C HIS A 38 6.44 6.25 -4.23
N ASN A 39 5.91 7.08 -5.13
CA ASN A 39 5.04 8.21 -4.78
C ASN A 39 3.64 8.00 -5.33
N GLY A 40 2.62 8.43 -4.60
CA GLY A 40 1.25 8.38 -5.09
C GLY A 40 0.21 9.11 -4.24
N TYR A 41 -1.01 9.13 -4.76
CA TYR A 41 -2.18 9.67 -4.11
C TYR A 41 -2.94 8.57 -3.38
N LEU A 42 -3.02 8.66 -2.06
CA LEU A 42 -3.65 7.63 -1.25
C LEU A 42 -5.14 7.54 -1.52
N TYR A 43 -5.62 6.37 -1.93
CA TYR A 43 -7.02 6.17 -2.27
C TYR A 43 -7.81 5.48 -1.17
N CYS A 44 -7.33 4.33 -0.68
CA CYS A 44 -7.97 3.62 0.41
C CYS A 44 -6.99 2.73 1.19
N VAL A 45 -7.39 2.37 2.41
CA VAL A 45 -6.60 1.51 3.30
C VAL A 45 -7.45 0.34 3.79
N SER A 46 -6.84 -0.84 3.85
CA SER A 46 -7.40 -2.04 4.47
C SER A 46 -6.65 -2.30 5.77
N THR A 47 -7.36 -2.20 6.89
CA THR A 47 -6.76 -2.39 8.23
C THR A 47 -6.91 -3.81 8.77
N SER A 48 -7.31 -4.77 7.94
CA SER A 48 -7.39 -6.18 8.34
C SER A 48 -7.32 -7.10 7.11
N ASN A 49 -6.87 -8.34 7.31
CA ASN A 49 -6.87 -9.37 6.26
C ASN A 49 -8.27 -9.58 5.66
N ASP A 50 -9.32 -9.55 6.49
CA ASP A 50 -10.70 -9.75 6.03
C ASP A 50 -11.19 -8.69 5.04
N SER A 51 -10.59 -7.50 5.05
CA SER A 51 -10.90 -6.45 4.06
C SER A 51 -9.90 -6.36 2.92
N PHE A 52 -8.94 -7.29 2.86
CA PHE A 52 -7.96 -7.33 1.78
C PHE A 52 -8.63 -7.63 0.43
N ASP A 53 -9.56 -8.58 0.38
CA ASP A 53 -10.29 -8.88 -0.87
C ASP A 53 -11.05 -7.65 -1.38
N GLN A 54 -11.65 -6.86 -0.47
CA GLN A 54 -12.32 -5.61 -0.84
C GLN A 54 -11.34 -4.56 -1.38
N LEU A 55 -10.10 -4.52 -0.88
CA LEU A 55 -9.03 -3.66 -1.39
C LEU A 55 -8.64 -4.06 -2.83
N ILE A 56 -8.57 -5.36 -3.10
CA ILE A 56 -8.31 -5.91 -4.43
C ILE A 56 -9.48 -5.60 -5.38
N ASP A 57 -10.72 -5.76 -4.94
CA ASP A 57 -11.90 -5.41 -5.74
C ASP A 57 -11.90 -3.94 -6.15
N GLN A 58 -11.51 -3.03 -5.24
CA GLN A 58 -11.39 -1.61 -5.57
C GLN A 58 -10.28 -1.34 -6.58
N ARG A 59 -9.12 -2.01 -6.43
CA ARG A 59 -8.03 -1.91 -7.40
C ARG A 59 -8.49 -2.33 -8.81
N GLU A 60 -9.22 -3.43 -8.93
CA GLU A 60 -9.69 -3.90 -10.24
C GLU A 60 -10.73 -2.96 -10.87
N LYS A 61 -11.61 -2.35 -10.06
CA LYS A 61 -12.53 -1.29 -10.53
C LYS A 61 -11.77 -0.07 -11.07
N LEU A 62 -10.80 0.46 -10.32
CA LEU A 62 -10.01 1.62 -10.74
C LEU A 62 -9.19 1.33 -12.01
N ARG A 63 -8.67 0.10 -12.14
CA ARG A 63 -7.99 -0.35 -13.36
C ARG A 63 -8.92 -0.40 -14.56
N ALA A 64 -10.15 -0.88 -14.38
CA ALA A 64 -11.17 -0.84 -15.44
C ALA A 64 -11.52 0.59 -15.86
N GLU A 65 -11.39 1.57 -14.96
CA GLU A 65 -11.50 3.01 -15.25
C GLU A 65 -10.23 3.63 -15.87
N GLY A 66 -9.17 2.85 -16.08
CA GLY A 66 -7.91 3.31 -16.66
C GLY A 66 -6.96 4.00 -15.69
N LYS A 67 -7.17 3.89 -14.37
CA LYS A 67 -6.27 4.45 -13.35
C LYS A 67 -5.10 3.50 -13.09
N LEU A 68 -3.90 4.05 -12.98
CA LEU A 68 -2.72 3.30 -12.55
C LEU A 68 -2.75 3.21 -11.02
N CYS A 69 -2.78 2.00 -10.49
CA CYS A 69 -2.88 1.76 -9.05
C CYS A 69 -1.79 0.83 -8.56
N VAL A 70 -1.21 1.17 -7.41
CA VAL A 70 -0.17 0.41 -6.73
C VAL A 70 -0.65 0.04 -5.34
N LEU A 71 -0.35 -1.19 -4.95
CA LEU A 71 -0.69 -1.75 -3.65
C LEU A 71 0.56 -1.74 -2.78
N GLY A 72 0.51 -1.00 -1.67
CA GLY A 72 1.59 -0.85 -0.71
C GLY A 72 1.20 -1.29 0.70
N GLY A 73 2.15 -1.19 1.62
CA GLY A 73 1.96 -1.47 3.04
C GLY A 73 1.97 -2.94 3.44
N SER A 74 1.96 -3.15 4.74
CA SER A 74 2.09 -4.46 5.38
C SER A 74 1.19 -4.58 6.60
N TYR A 75 0.63 -5.78 6.77
CA TYR A 75 -0.02 -6.17 8.02
C TYR A 75 1.04 -6.69 8.98
N ASN A 76 1.23 -6.02 10.10
CA ASN A 76 2.04 -6.45 11.21
C ASN A 76 1.24 -7.42 12.10
N ASN A 77 0.90 -8.60 11.56
CA ASN A 77 0.14 -9.64 12.26
C ASN A 77 1.00 -10.45 13.27
N GLY A 78 2.07 -9.86 13.83
CA GLY A 78 2.94 -10.52 14.81
C GLY A 78 3.82 -11.65 14.28
N GLY A 79 3.86 -11.90 12.97
CA GLY A 79 4.92 -12.66 12.34
C GLY A 79 6.17 -11.79 12.31
N ALA A 80 7.24 -12.20 12.99
CA ALA A 80 8.49 -11.46 12.99
C ALA A 80 8.84 -10.95 11.58
N VAL A 81 9.04 -9.64 11.43
CA VAL A 81 9.64 -9.06 10.22
C VAL A 81 11.13 -9.42 10.27
N GLY A 82 11.42 -10.69 9.98
CA GLY A 82 12.78 -11.16 9.78
C GLY A 82 13.17 -10.82 8.35
N VAL A 83 14.04 -9.83 8.17
CA VAL A 83 14.93 -9.89 7.02
C VAL A 83 15.88 -11.05 7.32
N GLN A 84 15.62 -12.22 6.75
CA GLN A 84 16.52 -13.36 6.85
C GLN A 84 17.81 -13.03 6.09
N TYR A 85 18.78 -12.45 6.78
CA TYR A 85 20.17 -12.51 6.36
C TYR A 85 20.84 -13.67 7.09
N GLU A 86 21.47 -14.57 6.34
CA GLU A 86 22.41 -15.54 6.92
C GLU A 86 23.56 -14.76 7.57
N TYR A 87 23.65 -14.82 8.90
CA TYR A 87 24.82 -14.35 9.63
C TYR A 87 25.84 -15.50 9.69
N LYS A 88 27.04 -15.30 9.14
CA LYS A 88 28.18 -16.16 9.45
C LYS A 88 28.87 -15.58 10.69
N GLU A 89 28.78 -16.29 11.81
CA GLU A 89 29.60 -16.00 12.99
C GLU A 89 31.09 -16.11 12.62
N GLN A 90 31.88 -15.12 13.05
CA GLN A 90 33.34 -15.19 13.16
C GLN A 90 33.72 -15.36 14.63
#